data_AF-A0A378AIF1-F1
#
_entry.id   AF-A0A378AIF1-F1
#
_cell.length_a   1.000
_cell.length_b   1.000
_cell.length_c   1.000
_cell.angle_alpha   90.00
_cell.angle_beta   90.00
_cell.angle_gamma   90.00
#
_symmetry.space_group_name_H-M   'P 1'
#
loop_
_entity.id
_entity.type
_entity.pdbx_description
1 polymer ?
#
loop_
_entity_poly.entity_id
_entity_poly.type
_entity_poly.pdbx_seq_one_letter_code
_entity_poly.pdbx_strand_id
1 'polypeptide(L)'
;MLNYLGKDPNSSKADDYTGPATDLLLKLRPNIRYFHSSQYINDLANGDICVAIGWAGDVWQAANRAKEAKNGVNVSYFIPKEGALAFFDVFAMPADAKNKDEAYQFLNYLMRPDVIAKISDQVFYANGNKASTPLVSETIRNNPAIYPPADVFAKLFTLKVQDPKIDRVRTRAWTKVKSGK
;
A
#
# COMPACT_ATOMS: atom_id res chain seq x y z
N MET A 1 4.81 -9.21 8.16
CA MET A 1 5.09 -10.16 9.27
C MET A 1 6.50 -10.71 9.25
N LEU A 2 6.96 -11.33 8.15
CA LEU A 2 8.32 -11.87 8.06
C LEU A 2 9.41 -10.82 8.37
N ASN A 3 9.33 -9.64 7.76
CA ASN A 3 10.25 -8.53 8.05
C ASN A 3 10.34 -8.20 9.55
N TYR A 4 9.18 -8.06 10.20
CA TYR A 4 9.10 -7.77 11.64
C TYR A 4 9.76 -8.85 12.52
N LEU A 5 9.72 -10.11 12.07
CA LEU A 5 10.36 -11.24 12.74
C LEU A 5 11.87 -11.38 12.39
N GLY A 6 12.45 -10.41 11.69
CA GLY A 6 13.85 -10.46 11.23
C GLY A 6 14.11 -11.53 10.16
N LYS A 7 13.06 -12.00 9.48
CA LYS A 7 13.15 -12.94 8.36
C LYS A 7 13.17 -12.17 7.03
N ASP A 8 13.70 -12.81 5.99
CA ASP A 8 13.57 -12.30 4.62
C ASP A 8 12.08 -12.07 4.30
N PRO A 9 11.65 -10.84 3.94
CA PRO A 9 10.28 -10.56 3.52
C PRO A 9 9.78 -11.45 2.37
N ASN A 10 10.71 -12.02 1.60
CA ASN A 10 10.48 -12.92 0.47
C ASN A 10 10.98 -14.35 0.74
N SER A 11 11.03 -14.79 2.00
CA SER A 11 11.53 -16.12 2.39
C SER A 11 11.01 -17.24 1.46
N SER A 12 11.91 -18.11 1.02
CA SER A 12 11.58 -19.33 0.28
C SER A 12 11.43 -20.55 1.18
N LYS A 13 11.38 -20.36 2.51
CA LYS A 13 11.25 -21.43 3.50
C LYS A 13 9.80 -21.54 3.96
N ALA A 14 9.15 -22.65 3.65
CA ALA A 14 7.75 -22.88 4.03
C ALA A 14 7.52 -22.75 5.55
N ASP A 15 8.49 -23.20 6.36
CA ASP A 15 8.41 -23.18 7.81
C ASP A 15 8.30 -21.78 8.39
N ASP A 16 8.90 -20.77 7.75
CA ASP A 16 8.77 -19.38 8.19
C ASP A 16 7.31 -18.89 8.09
N TYR A 17 6.54 -19.42 7.13
CA TYR A 17 5.11 -19.12 6.96
C TYR A 17 4.25 -19.97 7.88
N THR A 18 4.46 -21.29 7.93
CA THR A 18 3.58 -22.22 8.66
C THR A 18 3.80 -22.20 10.16
N GLY A 19 4.96 -21.74 10.63
CA GLY A 19 5.27 -21.52 12.04
C GLY A 19 5.17 -20.04 12.43
N PRO A 20 6.30 -19.35 12.61
CA PRO A 20 6.36 -18.10 13.37
C PRO A 20 5.50 -16.97 12.80
N ALA A 21 5.38 -16.84 11.47
CA ALA A 21 4.52 -15.82 10.88
C ALA A 21 3.03 -16.08 11.16
N THR A 22 2.58 -17.32 10.99
CA THR A 22 1.18 -17.70 11.28
C THR A 22 0.90 -17.63 12.78
N ASP A 23 1.80 -18.12 13.63
CA ASP A 23 1.62 -18.12 15.08
C ASP A 23 1.45 -16.70 15.63
N LEU A 24 2.26 -15.75 15.14
CA LEU A 24 2.12 -14.35 15.53
C LEU A 24 0.80 -13.75 15.03
N LEU A 25 0.40 -14.00 13.78
CA LEU A 25 -0.88 -13.51 13.26
C LEU A 25 -2.09 -14.08 14.01
N LEU A 26 -2.05 -15.35 14.41
CA LEU A 26 -3.11 -15.98 15.20
C LEU A 26 -3.19 -15.41 16.62
N LYS A 27 -2.06 -15.02 17.23
CA LYS A 27 -2.06 -14.30 18.53
C LYS A 27 -2.70 -12.91 18.42
N LEU A 28 -2.51 -12.22 17.28
CA LEU A 28 -3.08 -10.90 17.04
C LEU A 28 -4.56 -10.98 16.63
N ARG A 29 -4.98 -12.07 15.99
CA ARG A 29 -6.29 -12.26 15.37
C ARG A 29 -7.51 -11.92 16.26
N PRO A 30 -7.56 -12.23 17.57
CA PRO A 30 -8.68 -11.86 18.43
C PRO A 30 -8.88 -10.35 18.57
N ASN A 31 -7.84 -9.55 18.35
CA ASN A 31 -7.86 -8.09 18.48
C ASN A 31 -8.11 -7.39 17.13
N ILE A 32 -8.29 -8.14 16.04
CA ILE A 32 -8.50 -7.58 14.71
C ILE A 32 -10.00 -7.55 14.41
N ARG A 33 -10.54 -6.33 14.24
CA ARG A 33 -11.96 -6.12 13.92
C ARG A 33 -12.36 -6.73 12.57
N TYR A 34 -11.56 -6.53 11.53
CA TYR A 34 -11.79 -7.09 10.20
C TYR A 34 -10.51 -7.16 9.37
N PHE A 35 -10.58 -7.90 8.26
CA PHE A 35 -9.58 -7.88 7.18
C PHE A 35 -10.23 -7.31 5.92
N HIS A 36 -9.86 -6.09 5.54
CA HIS A 36 -10.41 -5.42 4.37
C HIS A 36 -9.43 -4.37 3.85
N SER A 37 -9.37 -4.18 2.54
CA SER A 37 -8.32 -3.38 1.88
C SER A 37 -8.79 -2.02 1.34
N SER A 38 -9.96 -1.53 1.76
CA SER A 38 -10.45 -0.19 1.36
C SER A 38 -11.37 0.48 2.38
N GLN A 39 -12.27 -0.28 3.02
CA GLN A 39 -13.13 0.19 4.12
C GLN A 39 -12.39 1.03 5.18
N TYR A 40 -11.15 0.69 5.50
CA TYR A 40 -10.36 1.38 6.52
C TYR A 40 -10.16 2.88 6.22
N ILE A 41 -10.27 3.32 4.96
CA ILE A 41 -10.14 4.74 4.60
C ILE A 41 -11.25 5.55 5.26
N ASN A 42 -12.50 5.13 5.10
CA ASN A 42 -13.64 5.85 5.67
C ASN A 42 -13.72 5.66 7.18
N ASP A 43 -13.45 4.45 7.67
CA ASP A 43 -13.47 4.18 9.11
C ASP A 43 -12.41 5.00 9.86
N LEU A 44 -11.22 5.20 9.28
CA LEU A 44 -10.21 6.11 9.85
C LEU A 44 -10.69 7.55 9.81
N ALA A 45 -11.25 8.01 8.68
CA ALA A 45 -11.71 9.39 8.53
C ALA A 45 -12.85 9.75 9.49
N ASN A 46 -13.72 8.78 9.80
CA ASN A 46 -14.85 8.92 10.70
C ASN A 46 -14.49 8.70 12.18
N GLY A 47 -13.32 8.11 12.47
CA GLY A 47 -12.91 7.74 13.83
C GLY A 47 -13.50 6.41 14.32
N ASP A 48 -14.07 5.59 13.43
CA ASP A 48 -14.63 4.28 13.75
C ASP A 48 -13.54 3.26 14.14
N ILE A 49 -12.34 3.39 13.56
CA ILE A 49 -11.14 2.63 13.92
C ILE A 49 -9.98 3.59 14.22
N CYS A 50 -9.05 3.17 15.08
CA CYS A 50 -7.91 3.99 15.49
C CYS A 50 -6.56 3.57 14.87
N VAL A 51 -6.49 2.41 14.21
CA VAL A 51 -5.28 1.89 13.58
C VAL A 51 -5.63 0.97 12.40
N ALA A 52 -4.84 1.06 11.33
CA ALA A 52 -4.95 0.18 10.18
C ALA A 52 -3.56 -0.15 9.60
N ILE A 53 -3.41 -1.36 9.06
CA ILE A 53 -2.36 -1.62 8.07
C ILE A 53 -2.93 -1.15 6.74
N GLY A 54 -2.43 -0.02 6.23
CA GLY A 54 -2.95 0.64 5.05
C GLY A 54 -1.85 1.13 4.11
N TRP A 55 -2.24 1.47 2.89
CA TRP A 55 -1.35 2.08 1.92
C TRP A 55 -1.23 3.59 2.18
N ALA A 56 -0.08 4.17 1.85
CA ALA A 56 0.25 5.55 2.23
C ALA A 56 -0.79 6.57 1.73
N GLY A 57 -1.08 6.60 0.42
CA GLY A 57 -2.01 7.56 -0.16
C GLY A 57 -3.45 7.40 0.33
N ASP A 58 -3.89 6.17 0.59
CA ASP A 58 -5.20 5.89 1.20
C ASP A 58 -5.35 6.48 2.61
N VAL A 59 -4.32 6.36 3.45
CA VAL A 59 -4.33 6.97 4.80
C VAL A 59 -4.29 8.50 4.72
N TRP A 60 -3.57 9.06 3.74
CA TRP A 60 -3.61 10.50 3.47
C TRP A 60 -4.95 11.00 2.94
N GLN A 61 -5.64 10.20 2.10
CA GLN A 61 -7.02 10.48 1.71
C GLN A 61 -7.95 10.47 2.93
N ALA A 62 -7.81 9.49 3.84
CA ALA A 62 -8.57 9.47 5.09
C ALA A 62 -8.32 10.73 5.95
N ALA A 63 -7.05 11.13 6.07
CA ALA A 63 -6.68 12.36 6.77
C ALA A 63 -7.28 13.62 6.11
N ASN A 64 -7.28 13.69 4.79
CA ASN A 64 -7.88 14.82 4.07
C ASN A 64 -9.41 14.85 4.23
N ARG A 65 -10.08 13.70 4.10
CA ARG A 65 -11.54 13.58 4.31
C ARG A 65 -11.95 13.99 5.72
N ALA A 66 -11.21 13.58 6.75
CA ALA A 66 -11.47 13.99 8.13
C ALA A 66 -11.34 15.52 8.31
N LYS A 67 -10.32 16.13 7.70
CA LYS A 67 -10.11 17.59 7.70
C LYS A 67 -11.25 18.33 7.00
N GLU A 68 -11.65 17.87 5.81
CA GLU A 68 -12.77 18.43 5.04
C GLU A 68 -14.10 18.33 5.79
N ALA A 69 -14.34 17.20 6.47
CA ALA A 69 -15.52 16.97 7.30
C ALA A 69 -15.55 17.82 8.59
N LYS A 70 -14.41 18.44 8.97
CA LYS A 70 -14.27 19.24 10.21
C LYS A 70 -14.76 18.49 11.47
N ASN A 71 -14.57 17.17 11.49
CA ASN A 71 -15.10 16.30 12.55
C ASN A 71 -14.14 16.14 13.75
N GLY A 72 -12.98 16.81 13.74
CA GLY A 72 -11.98 16.76 14.80
C GLY A 72 -11.08 15.52 14.79
N VAL A 73 -11.27 14.58 13.85
CA VAL A 73 -10.42 13.39 13.72
C VAL A 73 -9.10 13.77 13.04
N ASN A 74 -7.98 13.34 13.63
CA ASN A 74 -6.65 13.55 13.08
C ASN A 74 -6.01 12.20 12.72
N VAL A 75 -5.82 11.97 11.43
CA VAL A 75 -5.21 10.75 10.89
C VAL A 75 -3.81 11.07 10.39
N SER A 76 -2.86 10.17 10.66
CA SER A 76 -1.48 10.27 10.18
C SER A 76 -0.99 8.92 9.68
N TYR A 77 0.05 8.95 8.85
CA TYR A 77 0.72 7.78 8.30
C TYR A 77 2.21 7.85 8.61
N PHE A 78 2.81 6.70 8.91
CA PHE A 78 4.24 6.59 9.08
C PHE A 78 4.76 5.27 8.49
N ILE A 79 5.99 5.31 8.00
CA ILE A 79 6.73 4.11 7.59
C ILE A 79 7.45 3.58 8.84
N PRO A 80 7.18 2.34 9.30
CA PRO A 80 7.84 1.79 10.49
C PRO A 80 9.37 1.74 10.35
N LYS A 81 10.08 1.90 11.47
CA LYS A 81 11.55 1.97 11.51
C LYS A 81 12.25 0.70 11.01
N GLU A 82 11.57 -0.43 11.09
CA GLU A 82 12.01 -1.74 10.62
C GLU A 82 11.95 -1.87 9.09
N GLY A 83 11.37 -0.89 8.38
CA GLY A 83 11.12 -0.94 6.96
C GLY A 83 9.71 -1.42 6.60
N ALA A 84 9.32 -1.19 5.35
CA ALA A 84 7.99 -1.50 4.84
C ALA A 84 8.02 -1.97 3.39
N LEU A 85 6.91 -2.54 2.94
CA LEU A 85 6.73 -2.92 1.55
C LEU A 85 6.58 -1.67 0.67
N ALA A 86 7.46 -1.50 -0.30
CA ALA A 86 7.26 -0.63 -1.45
C ALA A 86 6.53 -1.39 -2.55
N PHE A 87 5.55 -0.75 -3.18
CA PHE A 87 4.81 -1.29 -4.31
C PHE A 87 4.78 -0.27 -5.46
N PHE A 88 4.59 -0.79 -6.67
CA PHE A 88 4.52 0.00 -7.89
C PHE A 88 3.34 -0.51 -8.70
N ASP A 89 2.27 0.29 -8.78
CA ASP A 89 1.15 -0.01 -9.65
C ASP A 89 1.47 0.40 -11.08
N VAL A 90 1.13 -0.47 -12.03
CA VAL A 90 1.45 -0.28 -13.44
C VAL A 90 0.22 -0.52 -14.30
N PHE A 91 0.11 0.22 -15.39
CA PHE A 91 -0.81 -0.11 -16.46
C PHE A 91 -0.20 -1.20 -17.34
N ALA A 92 -1.01 -2.20 -17.68
CA ALA A 92 -0.69 -3.21 -18.67
C ALA A 92 -1.89 -3.40 -19.61
N MET A 93 -1.63 -3.67 -20.88
CA MET A 93 -2.66 -3.97 -21.87
C MET A 93 -2.84 -5.49 -21.98
N PRO A 94 -4.04 -6.05 -21.70
CA PRO A 94 -4.32 -7.46 -21.97
C PRO A 94 -4.04 -7.82 -23.43
N ALA A 95 -3.52 -9.03 -23.67
CA ALA A 95 -3.16 -9.47 -25.02
C ALA A 95 -4.35 -9.48 -25.99
N ASP A 96 -5.55 -9.72 -25.48
CA ASP A 96 -6.83 -9.76 -26.19
C ASP A 96 -7.59 -8.43 -26.17
N ALA A 97 -6.96 -7.32 -25.76
CA ALA A 97 -7.61 -6.00 -25.74
C ALA A 97 -8.17 -5.61 -27.12
N LYS A 98 -9.46 -5.29 -27.17
CA LYS A 98 -10.18 -4.93 -28.40
C LYS A 98 -9.84 -3.52 -28.89
N ASN A 99 -9.75 -2.56 -27.98
CA ASN A 99 -9.62 -1.12 -28.26
C ASN A 99 -8.18 -0.64 -27.96
N LYS A 100 -7.22 -1.12 -28.74
CA LYS A 100 -5.78 -0.88 -28.47
C LYS A 100 -5.38 0.58 -28.71
N ASP A 101 -5.92 1.21 -29.75
CA ASP A 101 -5.60 2.60 -30.09
C ASP A 101 -6.11 3.57 -29.03
N GLU A 102 -7.31 3.35 -28.49
CA GLU A 102 -7.86 4.14 -27.38
C GLU A 102 -7.06 3.92 -26.10
N ALA A 103 -6.63 2.69 -25.83
CA ALA A 103 -5.77 2.40 -24.69
C ALA A 103 -4.42 3.13 -24.80
N TYR A 104 -3.78 3.16 -25.97
CA TYR A 104 -2.57 3.96 -26.17
C TYR A 104 -2.80 5.46 -26.02
N GLN A 105 -3.93 5.99 -26.52
CA GLN A 105 -4.29 7.39 -26.31
C GLN A 105 -4.44 7.72 -24.82
N PHE A 106 -5.08 6.84 -24.03
CA PHE A 106 -5.22 7.01 -22.60
C PHE A 106 -3.88 6.95 -21.86
N LEU A 107 -3.03 5.96 -22.18
CA LEU A 107 -1.69 5.85 -21.58
C LEU A 107 -0.84 7.08 -21.91
N ASN A 108 -0.87 7.54 -23.16
CA ASN A 108 -0.16 8.74 -23.58
C ASN A 108 -0.67 9.99 -22.84
N TYR A 109 -1.98 10.12 -22.64
CA TYR A 109 -2.55 11.20 -21.84
C TYR A 109 -2.08 11.17 -20.38
N LEU A 110 -2.08 9.99 -19.75
CA LEU A 110 -1.57 9.83 -18.38
C LEU A 110 -0.07 10.13 -18.26
N MET A 111 0.73 9.92 -19.30
CA MET A 111 2.16 10.25 -19.28
C MET A 111 2.44 11.75 -19.35
N ARG A 112 1.45 12.61 -19.62
CA ARG A 112 1.66 14.06 -19.58
C ARG A 112 1.96 14.53 -18.15
N PRO A 113 3.04 15.31 -17.93
CA PRO A 113 3.44 15.76 -16.59
C PRO A 113 2.32 16.48 -15.82
N ASP A 114 1.56 17.33 -16.49
CA ASP A 114 0.47 18.11 -15.87
C ASP A 114 -0.73 17.25 -15.47
N VAL A 115 -0.99 16.17 -16.22
CA VAL A 115 -2.09 15.25 -15.95
C VAL A 115 -1.76 14.39 -14.74
N ILE A 116 -0.59 13.74 -14.73
CA ILE A 116 -0.23 12.82 -13.65
C ILE A 116 0.07 13.57 -12.34
N ALA A 117 0.57 14.80 -12.39
CA ALA A 117 0.74 15.64 -11.20
C ALA A 117 -0.61 15.92 -10.52
N LYS A 118 -1.64 16.29 -11.29
CA LYS A 118 -3.00 16.49 -10.76
C LYS A 118 -3.57 15.22 -10.14
N ILE A 119 -3.30 14.06 -10.72
CA ILE A 119 -3.71 12.77 -10.13
C ILE A 119 -3.01 12.59 -8.78
N SER A 120 -1.67 12.73 -8.72
CA SER A 120 -0.91 12.67 -7.47
C SER A 120 -1.45 13.62 -6.41
N ASP A 121 -1.85 14.84 -6.80
CA ASP A 121 -2.42 15.84 -5.89
C ASP A 121 -3.75 15.43 -5.27
N GLN A 122 -4.53 14.59 -5.96
CA GLN A 122 -5.83 14.11 -5.49
C GLN A 122 -5.73 12.83 -4.67
N VAL A 123 -4.86 11.89 -5.09
CA VAL A 123 -4.81 10.54 -4.49
C VAL A 123 -3.66 10.35 -3.51
N PHE A 124 -2.81 11.37 -3.33
CA PHE A 124 -1.69 11.36 -2.37
C PHE A 124 -0.66 10.25 -2.63
N TYR A 125 -0.42 9.91 -3.90
CA TYR A 125 0.62 8.96 -4.32
C TYR A 125 1.68 9.65 -5.18
N ALA A 126 2.95 9.30 -4.94
CA ALA A 126 4.03 9.61 -5.87
C ALA A 126 3.81 8.86 -7.20
N ASN A 127 4.17 9.50 -8.31
CA ASN A 127 4.05 8.91 -9.64
C ASN A 127 5.44 8.66 -10.26
N GLY A 128 5.48 7.81 -11.29
CA GLY A 128 6.73 7.43 -11.97
C GLY A 128 7.28 8.46 -12.98
N ASN A 129 6.68 9.65 -13.08
CA ASN A 129 7.06 10.66 -14.06
C ASN A 129 7.93 11.75 -13.43
N LYS A 130 9.23 11.72 -13.70
CA LYS A 130 10.22 12.71 -13.24
C LYS A 130 9.89 14.15 -13.63
N ALA A 131 9.35 14.36 -14.84
CA ALA A 131 9.00 15.69 -15.31
C ALA A 131 7.76 16.27 -14.60
N SER A 132 6.95 15.43 -13.94
CA SER A 132 5.79 15.86 -13.16
C SER A 132 6.15 16.36 -11.77
N THR A 133 7.29 15.94 -11.20
CA THR A 133 7.65 16.24 -9.80
C THR A 133 7.60 17.74 -9.48
N PRO A 134 8.11 18.66 -10.32
CA PRO A 134 7.98 20.09 -10.05
C PRO A 134 6.54 20.64 -10.05
N LEU A 135 5.60 19.92 -10.68
CA LEU A 135 4.20 20.30 -10.83
C LEU A 135 3.30 19.75 -9.72
N VAL A 136 3.78 18.77 -8.95
CA VAL A 136 3.07 18.25 -7.77
C VAL A 136 3.12 19.29 -6.66
N SER A 137 1.98 19.51 -5.99
CA SER A 137 1.86 20.44 -4.87
C SER A 137 2.94 20.22 -3.81
N GLU A 138 3.44 21.31 -3.22
CA GLU A 138 4.52 21.23 -2.22
C GLU A 138 4.13 20.40 -1.00
N THR A 139 2.86 20.46 -0.60
CA THR A 139 2.32 19.67 0.52
C THR A 139 2.43 18.17 0.30
N ILE A 140 2.41 17.71 -0.95
CA ILE A 140 2.53 16.30 -1.32
C ILE A 140 3.98 15.96 -1.68
N ARG A 141 4.64 16.77 -2.50
CA ARG A 141 6.04 16.56 -2.92
C ARG A 141 7.03 16.56 -1.74
N ASN A 142 6.78 17.39 -0.71
CA ASN A 142 7.65 17.47 0.46
C ASN A 142 7.20 16.55 1.60
N ASN A 143 6.15 15.76 1.43
CA ASN A 143 5.71 14.81 2.44
C ASN A 143 6.62 13.56 2.43
N PRO A 144 7.42 13.30 3.48
CA PRO A 144 8.37 12.19 3.51
C PRO A 144 7.71 10.81 3.56
N ALA A 145 6.39 10.75 3.75
CA ALA A 145 5.63 9.50 3.68
C ALA A 145 5.05 9.23 2.28
N ILE A 146 5.14 10.20 1.36
CA ILE A 146 4.77 10.08 -0.06
C ILE A 146 6.03 10.05 -0.94
N TYR A 147 6.95 11.00 -0.71
CA TYR A 147 8.29 11.07 -1.33
C TYR A 147 9.35 10.83 -0.24
N PRO A 148 9.62 9.55 0.12
CA PRO A 148 10.52 9.24 1.21
C PRO A 148 11.97 9.65 0.92
N PRO A 149 12.70 10.15 1.93
CA PRO A 149 14.12 10.41 1.80
C PRO A 149 14.90 9.09 1.63
N ALA A 150 16.14 9.21 1.15
CA ALA A 150 16.95 8.05 0.76
C ALA A 150 17.19 7.04 1.88
N ASP A 151 17.34 7.50 3.14
CA ASP A 151 17.55 6.64 4.30
C ASP A 151 16.30 5.82 4.68
N VAL A 152 15.11 6.38 4.46
CA VAL A 152 13.84 5.66 4.61
C VAL A 152 13.65 4.70 3.44
N PHE A 153 13.91 5.17 2.22
CA PHE A 153 13.79 4.36 1.00
C PHE A 153 14.69 3.12 1.04
N ALA A 154 15.91 3.23 1.59
CA ALA A 154 16.85 2.13 1.74
C ALA A 154 16.37 0.99 2.66
N LYS A 155 15.35 1.24 3.49
CA LYS A 155 14.73 0.23 4.37
C LYS A 155 13.49 -0.42 3.75
N LEU A 156 13.05 0.05 2.59
CA LEU A 156 11.91 -0.53 1.91
C LEU A 156 12.32 -1.84 1.21
N PHE A 157 11.39 -2.78 1.16
CA PHE A 157 11.56 -4.03 0.41
C PHE A 157 10.48 -4.14 -0.66
N THR A 158 10.76 -4.86 -1.73
CA THR A 158 9.78 -5.20 -2.78
C THR A 158 9.44 -6.69 -2.73
N LEU A 159 8.26 -7.06 -3.22
CA LEU A 159 7.88 -8.46 -3.32
C LEU A 159 8.55 -9.13 -4.52
N LYS A 160 8.95 -10.39 -4.33
CA LYS A 160 9.43 -11.27 -5.40
C LYS A 160 8.36 -12.30 -5.75
N VAL A 161 8.40 -12.76 -6.99
CA VAL A 161 7.65 -13.94 -7.42
C VAL A 161 8.08 -15.14 -6.57
N GLN A 162 7.10 -15.93 -6.14
CA GLN A 162 7.32 -17.10 -5.30
C GLN A 162 7.06 -18.39 -6.08
N ASP A 163 7.66 -19.49 -5.63
CA ASP A 163 7.36 -20.82 -6.15
C ASP A 163 5.91 -21.23 -5.77
N PRO A 164 5.19 -22.00 -6.61
CA PRO A 164 3.84 -22.48 -6.31
C PRO A 164 3.69 -23.17 -4.94
N LYS A 165 4.74 -23.82 -4.43
CA LYS A 165 4.76 -24.40 -3.08
C LYS A 165 4.62 -23.32 -2.00
N ILE A 166 5.36 -22.23 -2.13
CA ILE A 166 5.32 -21.11 -1.18
C ILE A 166 3.98 -20.38 -1.27
N ASP A 167 3.44 -20.17 -2.48
CA ASP A 167 2.11 -19.60 -2.67
C ASP A 167 1.01 -20.41 -1.99
N ARG A 168 1.09 -21.74 -2.10
CA ARG A 168 0.13 -22.65 -1.47
C ARG A 168 0.16 -22.54 0.06
N VAL A 169 1.34 -22.60 0.67
CA VAL A 169 1.45 -22.54 2.14
C VAL A 169 1.05 -21.16 2.68
N ARG A 170 1.44 -20.08 1.98
CA ARG A 170 1.05 -18.71 2.31
C ARG A 170 -0.46 -18.52 2.23
N THR A 171 -1.10 -19.02 1.17
CA THR A 171 -2.56 -18.94 0.99
C THR A 171 -3.30 -19.72 2.08
N ARG A 172 -2.86 -20.95 2.41
CA ARG A 172 -3.46 -21.74 3.49
C ARG A 172 -3.34 -21.06 4.86
N ALA A 173 -2.14 -20.53 5.17
CA ALA A 173 -1.90 -19.76 6.39
C ALA A 173 -2.84 -18.55 6.46
N TRP A 174 -2.99 -17.80 5.36
CA TRP A 174 -3.87 -16.65 5.32
C TRP A 174 -5.35 -16.99 5.51
N THR A 175 -5.82 -18.06 4.87
CA THR A 175 -7.19 -18.56 5.10
C THR A 175 -7.40 -18.90 6.57
N LYS A 176 -6.45 -19.60 7.21
CA LYS A 176 -6.49 -19.93 8.64
C LYS A 176 -6.54 -18.69 9.53
N VAL A 177 -5.73 -17.67 9.22
CA VAL A 177 -5.72 -16.41 9.97
C VAL A 177 -7.06 -15.68 9.86
N LYS A 178 -7.67 -15.66 8.68
CA LYS A 178 -8.97 -14.98 8.50
C LYS A 178 -10.14 -15.75 9.13
N SER A 179 -10.13 -17.09 9.08
CA SER A 179 -11.16 -17.94 9.68
C SER A 179 -11.10 -17.87 11.21
N GLY A 180 -12.16 -17.34 11.83
CA GLY A 180 -12.22 -17.16 13.29
C GLY A 180 -13.10 -15.97 13.69
N LYS A 181 -14.26 -15.84 13.03
CA LYS A 181 -15.37 -15.10 13.66
C LYS A 181 -15.94 -15.98 14.76
#